data_AF-U7QZP6-F1
#
_entry.id   AF-U7QZP6-F1
#
_cell.length_a   1.000
_cell.length_b   1.000
_cell.length_c   1.000
_cell.angle_alpha   90.00
_cell.angle_beta   90.00
_cell.angle_gamma   90.00
#
_symmetry.space_group_name_H-M   'P 1'
#
loop_
_entity.id
_entity.type
_entity.pdbx_description
1 polymer ?
#
loop_
_entity_poly.entity_id
_entity_poly.type
_entity_poly.pdbx_seq_one_letter_code
_entity_poly.pdbx_strand_id
1 'polypeptide(L)'
;METILHDTPLNCSGIPVDLGKLDDLAHSQITPQKDIKYVDINPRILKKWGIIQGQLVESEASDYHITQRWAAKIYHDNPDAQAIQWPSKQHGGKAIVIFGDRVEERDLRVSIESEPAATSKKVNDKLKELADEMELILVPKNIT
;
A
#
# COMPACT_ATOMS: atom_id res chain seq x y z
N MET A 1 -5.93 3.59 -4.01
CA MET A 1 -4.73 4.11 -4.70
C MET A 1 -3.92 4.88 -3.67
N GLU A 2 -2.93 4.25 -3.04
CA GLU A 2 -2.24 4.79 -1.85
C GLU A 2 -1.33 6.00 -2.14
N THR A 3 -1.12 6.38 -3.41
CA THR A 3 -0.23 7.51 -3.74
C THR A 3 -1.00 8.83 -3.85
N ILE A 4 -1.89 8.94 -4.84
CA ILE A 4 -2.59 10.22 -5.14
C ILE A 4 -3.78 10.45 -4.22
N LEU A 5 -4.41 9.38 -3.72
CA LEU A 5 -5.61 9.45 -2.88
C LEU A 5 -5.30 9.24 -1.39
N HIS A 6 -4.02 9.20 -1.00
CA HIS A 6 -3.58 8.90 0.36
C HIS A 6 -4.22 9.84 1.40
N ASP A 7 -4.19 11.14 1.11
CA ASP A 7 -4.56 12.20 2.05
C ASP A 7 -6.02 12.64 1.89
N THR A 8 -6.81 11.86 1.16
CA THR A 8 -8.23 12.15 0.95
C THR A 8 -8.98 11.97 2.28
N PRO A 9 -9.66 13.02 2.79
CA PRO A 9 -10.29 12.98 4.10
C PRO A 9 -11.54 12.08 4.12
N LEU A 10 -12.01 11.71 5.31
CA LEU A 10 -13.34 11.16 5.48
C LEU A 10 -14.38 12.19 5.02
N ASN A 11 -15.38 11.77 4.24
CA ASN A 11 -16.34 12.62 3.52
C ASN A 11 -15.71 13.42 2.37
N CYS A 12 -15.12 12.71 1.42
CA CYS A 12 -14.35 13.30 0.32
C CYS A 12 -15.16 13.76 -0.89
N SER A 13 -16.49 13.72 -0.84
CA SER A 13 -17.33 14.16 -1.95
C SER A 13 -17.00 15.62 -2.32
N GLY A 14 -16.79 15.86 -3.62
CA GLY A 14 -16.41 17.16 -4.18
C GLY A 14 -14.95 17.57 -3.99
N ILE A 15 -14.10 16.74 -3.37
CA ILE A 15 -12.69 17.08 -3.17
C ILE A 15 -11.92 17.00 -4.50
N PRO A 16 -11.16 18.05 -4.86
CA PRO A 16 -10.35 18.04 -6.08
C PRO A 16 -9.11 17.15 -5.94
N VAL A 17 -8.82 16.39 -7.00
CA VAL A 17 -7.62 15.57 -7.14
C VAL A 17 -6.84 16.06 -8.35
N ASP A 18 -5.65 16.61 -8.12
CA ASP A 18 -4.75 17.09 -9.16
C ASP A 18 -4.09 15.93 -9.91
N LEU A 19 -4.42 15.79 -11.19
CA LEU A 19 -3.85 14.77 -12.08
C LEU A 19 -2.39 15.05 -12.44
N GLY A 20 -1.89 16.27 -12.25
CA GLY A 20 -0.47 16.60 -12.42
C GLY A 20 0.44 15.78 -11.49
N LYS A 21 -0.08 15.29 -10.35
CA LYS A 21 0.63 14.38 -9.45
C LYS A 21 1.03 13.05 -10.10
N LEU A 22 0.44 12.67 -11.24
CA LEU A 22 0.82 11.46 -11.98
C LEU A 22 2.11 11.62 -12.77
N ASP A 23 2.56 12.85 -13.05
CA ASP A 23 3.71 13.10 -13.94
C ASP A 23 5.03 12.56 -13.37
N ASP A 24 5.18 12.59 -12.04
CA ASP A 24 6.37 12.10 -11.33
C ASP A 24 6.25 10.63 -10.89
N LEU A 25 5.18 9.94 -11.31
CA LEU A 25 4.88 8.58 -10.90
C LEU A 25 5.02 7.60 -12.06
N ALA A 26 5.39 6.37 -11.72
CA ALA A 26 5.38 5.24 -12.64
C ALA A 26 4.49 4.13 -12.12
N HIS A 27 3.90 3.38 -13.04
CA HIS A 27 3.15 2.17 -12.76
C HIS A 27 3.95 0.97 -13.26
N SER A 28 4.14 0.00 -12.38
CA SER A 28 4.76 -1.29 -12.68
C SER A 28 4.04 -2.36 -11.88
N GLN A 29 4.24 -3.62 -12.24
CA GLN A 29 3.70 -4.75 -11.48
C GLN A 29 4.78 -5.80 -11.33
N ILE A 30 5.05 -6.17 -10.09
CA ILE A 30 5.88 -7.33 -9.74
C ILE A 30 5.01 -8.48 -9.26
N THR A 31 5.47 -9.71 -9.45
CA THR A 31 4.76 -10.91 -9.00
C THR A 31 5.77 -11.91 -8.47
N PRO A 32 5.55 -12.50 -7.28
CA PRO A 32 6.38 -13.57 -6.78
C PRO A 32 6.40 -14.76 -7.73
N GLN A 33 7.57 -15.36 -7.93
CA GLN A 33 7.72 -16.58 -8.72
C GLN A 33 7.43 -17.85 -7.91
N LYS A 34 7.34 -17.72 -6.59
CA LYS A 34 6.99 -18.74 -5.62
C LYS A 34 6.13 -18.14 -4.52
N ASP A 35 5.41 -18.98 -3.79
CA ASP A 35 4.63 -18.53 -2.64
C ASP A 35 5.54 -17.85 -1.61
N ILE A 36 5.16 -16.62 -1.22
CA ILE A 36 5.83 -15.88 -0.16
C ILE A 36 5.24 -16.33 1.17
N LYS A 37 6.09 -16.86 2.05
CA LYS A 37 5.68 -17.17 3.42
C LYS A 37 5.55 -15.87 4.21
N TYR A 38 4.42 -15.61 4.84
CA TYR A 38 4.25 -14.36 5.60
C TYR A 38 3.59 -14.58 6.96
N VAL A 39 3.85 -13.66 7.87
CA VAL A 39 3.09 -13.52 9.11
C VAL A 39 1.88 -12.62 8.83
N ASP A 40 0.68 -13.15 9.05
CA ASP A 40 -0.57 -12.43 8.86
C ASP A 40 -0.99 -11.68 10.13
N ILE A 41 -0.72 -10.38 10.20
CA ILE A 41 -1.16 -9.51 11.29
C ILE A 41 -2.66 -9.24 11.12
N ASN A 42 -3.46 -10.20 11.56
CA ASN A 42 -4.92 -10.10 11.62
C ASN A 42 -5.41 -9.82 13.05
N PRO A 43 -6.67 -9.40 13.23
CA PRO A 43 -7.22 -9.08 14.54
C PRO A 43 -7.10 -10.20 15.59
N ARG A 44 -7.06 -11.48 15.17
CA ARG A 44 -6.88 -12.60 16.10
C ARG A 44 -5.45 -12.66 16.66
N ILE A 45 -4.44 -12.44 15.82
CA ILE A 45 -3.04 -12.37 16.27
C ILE A 45 -2.81 -11.15 17.16
N LEU A 46 -3.36 -9.99 16.80
CA LEU A 46 -3.28 -8.80 17.65
C LEU A 46 -3.89 -9.03 19.04
N LYS A 47 -5.07 -9.68 19.08
CA LYS A 47 -5.70 -10.09 20.34
C LYS A 47 -4.82 -11.04 21.16
N LYS A 48 -4.14 -12.00 20.50
CA LYS A 48 -3.17 -12.89 21.16
C LYS A 48 -1.99 -12.12 21.75
N TRP A 49 -1.55 -11.04 21.11
CA TRP A 49 -0.49 -10.15 21.61
C TRP A 49 -0.97 -9.11 22.62
N GLY A 50 -2.28 -9.04 22.89
CA GLY A 50 -2.85 -8.10 23.84
C GLY A 50 -2.89 -6.65 23.34
N ILE A 51 -2.87 -6.43 22.03
CA ILE A 51 -2.91 -5.10 21.41
C ILE A 51 -4.11 -4.95 20.45
N ILE A 52 -4.51 -3.70 20.20
CA ILE A 52 -5.59 -3.35 19.25
C ILE A 52 -5.02 -2.86 17.91
N GLN A 53 -5.86 -2.84 16.87
CA GLN A 53 -5.46 -2.37 15.52
C GLN A 53 -4.89 -0.95 15.54
N GLY A 54 -5.52 -0.04 16.29
CA GLY A 54 -5.05 1.34 16.54
C GLY A 54 -3.61 1.47 17.02
N GLN A 55 -3.06 0.46 17.69
CA GLN A 55 -1.70 0.52 18.25
C GLN A 55 -0.62 0.03 17.29
N LEU A 56 -1.00 -0.53 16.13
CA LEU A 56 -0.05 -1.10 15.18
C LEU A 56 -0.44 -0.82 13.73
N VAL A 57 -1.57 -1.37 13.29
CA VAL A 57 -2.01 -1.33 11.88
C VAL A 57 -2.58 0.03 11.49
N GLU A 58 -3.31 0.68 12.38
CA GLU A 58 -3.96 1.96 12.12
C GLU A 58 -3.20 3.15 12.72
N SER A 59 -1.97 2.91 13.19
CA SER A 59 -1.14 3.87 13.90
C SER A 59 -0.73 5.07 13.03
N GLU A 60 -0.48 6.20 13.68
CA GLU A 60 -0.07 7.44 13.02
C GLU A 60 1.45 7.49 12.85
N ALA A 61 1.94 8.40 12.00
CA ALA A 61 3.38 8.54 11.71
C ALA A 61 4.26 8.74 12.95
N SER A 62 3.73 9.37 14.01
CA SER A 62 4.41 9.52 15.30
C SER A 62 4.77 8.18 15.96
N ASP A 63 4.00 7.13 15.68
CA ASP A 63 4.15 5.81 16.29
C ASP A 63 4.93 4.83 15.42
N TYR A 64 5.53 5.28 14.30
CA TYR A 64 6.31 4.42 13.42
C TYR A 64 7.50 3.75 14.13
N HIS A 65 8.08 4.41 15.12
CA HIS A 65 9.12 3.81 15.96
C HIS A 65 8.62 2.61 16.78
N ILE A 66 7.31 2.50 17.05
CA ILE A 66 6.66 1.34 17.67
C ILE A 66 6.40 0.26 16.63
N THR A 67 5.86 0.62 15.45
CA THR A 67 5.58 -0.35 14.38
C THR A 67 6.86 -1.01 13.85
N GLN A 68 7.96 -0.27 13.76
CA GLN A 68 9.29 -0.81 13.44
C GLN A 68 9.77 -1.83 14.47
N ARG A 69 9.56 -1.58 15.77
CA ARG A 69 9.92 -2.53 16.84
C ARG A 69 9.11 -3.82 16.75
N TRP A 70 7.82 -3.72 16.41
CA TRP A 70 6.99 -4.88 16.14
C TRP A 70 7.45 -5.65 14.90
N ALA A 71 7.74 -4.96 13.80
CA ALA A 71 8.26 -5.59 12.58
C ALA A 71 9.57 -6.33 12.85
N ALA A 72 10.50 -5.72 13.59
CA ALA A 72 11.75 -6.35 14.00
C ALA A 72 11.48 -7.58 14.88
N LYS A 73 10.59 -7.49 15.88
CA LYS A 73 10.24 -8.64 16.72
C LYS A 73 9.65 -9.79 15.91
N ILE A 74 8.72 -9.49 15.00
CA ILE A 74 8.10 -10.49 14.12
C ILE A 74 9.15 -11.15 13.22
N TYR A 75 10.07 -10.36 12.66
CA TYR A 75 11.19 -10.86 11.86
C TYR A 75 12.06 -11.86 12.65
N HIS A 76 12.45 -11.53 13.89
CA HIS A 76 13.31 -12.40 14.71
C HIS A 76 12.57 -13.66 15.21
N ASP A 77 11.32 -13.52 15.63
CA ASP A 77 10.53 -14.63 16.17
C ASP A 77 10.10 -15.63 15.08
N ASN A 78 10.17 -15.26 13.80
CA ASN A 78 9.73 -16.08 12.67
C ASN A 78 10.83 -16.15 11.59
N PRO A 79 11.90 -16.95 11.79
CA PRO A 79 13.04 -17.00 10.87
C PRO A 79 12.67 -17.46 9.45
N ASP A 80 11.62 -18.28 9.32
CA ASP A 80 11.15 -18.79 8.02
C ASP A 80 10.16 -17.84 7.30
N ALA A 81 9.69 -16.79 7.97
CA ALA A 81 8.78 -15.83 7.35
C ALA A 81 9.58 -14.93 6.38
N GLN A 82 9.05 -14.72 5.19
CA GLN A 82 9.65 -13.89 4.14
C GLN A 82 9.01 -12.51 4.05
N ALA A 83 7.84 -12.33 4.66
CA ALA A 83 7.13 -11.06 4.69
C ALA A 83 6.22 -10.93 5.92
N ILE A 84 5.70 -9.73 6.11
CA ILE A 84 4.60 -9.42 7.02
C ILE A 84 3.45 -8.86 6.18
N GLN A 85 2.22 -9.31 6.44
CA GLN A 85 1.02 -8.85 5.77
C GLN A 85 -0.01 -8.35 6.78
N TRP A 86 -0.78 -7.32 6.44
CA TRP A 86 -1.90 -6.83 7.25
C TRP A 86 -3.01 -6.23 6.38
N PRO A 87 -4.24 -6.08 6.90
CA PRO A 87 -5.30 -5.33 6.22
C PRO A 87 -4.90 -3.85 6.05
N SER A 88 -4.99 -3.31 4.84
CA SER A 88 -4.73 -1.89 4.58
C SER A 88 -5.86 -1.02 5.13
N LYS A 89 -5.49 0.05 5.87
CA LYS A 89 -6.40 1.02 6.50
C LYS A 89 -7.33 1.70 5.47
N GLN A 90 -6.84 1.99 4.26
CA GLN A 90 -7.53 2.90 3.34
C GLN A 90 -8.58 2.23 2.44
N HIS A 91 -8.34 0.99 1.98
CA HIS A 91 -9.12 0.43 0.87
C HIS A 91 -9.52 -1.04 1.04
N GLY A 92 -9.45 -1.59 2.26
CA GLY A 92 -9.81 -2.98 2.54
C GLY A 92 -8.93 -4.03 1.83
N GLY A 93 -7.88 -3.58 1.13
CA GLY A 93 -6.86 -4.42 0.54
C GLY A 93 -5.88 -4.97 1.58
N LYS A 94 -4.75 -5.49 1.11
CA LYS A 94 -3.66 -5.97 1.97
C LYS A 94 -2.42 -5.14 1.72
N ALA A 95 -1.77 -4.74 2.80
CA ALA A 95 -0.41 -4.23 2.77
C ALA A 95 0.55 -5.38 3.08
N ILE A 96 1.73 -5.33 2.45
CA ILE A 96 2.78 -6.33 2.62
C ILE A 96 4.14 -5.65 2.68
N VAL A 97 4.99 -6.09 3.59
CA VAL A 97 6.41 -5.77 3.63
C VAL A 97 7.20 -7.04 3.48
N ILE A 98 8.04 -7.09 2.44
CA ILE A 98 8.91 -8.22 2.12
C ILE A 98 10.28 -7.97 2.75
N PHE A 99 10.84 -9.01 3.37
CA PHE A 99 12.20 -8.96 3.92
C PHE A 99 13.21 -9.22 2.81
N GLY A 100 13.96 -8.18 2.40
CA GLY A 100 14.86 -8.23 1.25
C GLY A 100 16.06 -9.16 1.40
N ASP A 101 16.39 -9.57 2.62
CA ASP A 101 17.39 -10.60 2.91
C ASP A 101 16.84 -12.03 2.82
N ARG A 102 15.51 -12.20 2.73
CA ARG A 102 14.83 -13.51 2.66
C ARG A 102 14.08 -13.76 1.34
N VAL A 103 13.94 -12.71 0.53
CA VAL A 103 13.38 -12.74 -0.82
C VAL A 103 14.26 -11.90 -1.71
N GLU A 104 14.91 -12.55 -2.66
CA GLU A 104 15.82 -11.88 -3.57
C GLU A 104 15.10 -11.40 -4.84
N GLU A 105 15.70 -10.50 -5.60
CA GLU A 105 15.11 -9.99 -6.85
C GLU A 105 14.77 -11.13 -7.83
N ARG A 106 15.59 -12.18 -7.89
CA ARG A 106 15.34 -13.39 -8.69
C ARG A 106 14.11 -14.22 -8.27
N ASP A 107 13.54 -13.92 -7.11
CA ASP A 107 12.30 -14.54 -6.64
C ASP A 107 11.06 -13.75 -7.08
N LEU A 108 11.27 -12.59 -7.72
CA LEU A 108 10.25 -11.68 -8.20
C LEU A 108 10.37 -11.52 -9.72
N ARG A 109 9.23 -11.51 -10.40
CA ARG A 109 9.17 -11.22 -11.83
C ARG A 109 8.46 -9.91 -12.06
N VAL A 110 9.03 -9.05 -12.90
CA VAL A 110 8.32 -7.90 -13.46
C VAL A 110 7.28 -8.42 -14.44
N SER A 111 6.01 -8.31 -14.05
CA SER A 111 4.84 -8.71 -14.86
C SER A 111 4.33 -7.56 -15.73
N ILE A 112 4.54 -6.32 -15.29
CA ILE A 112 4.32 -5.11 -16.08
C ILE A 112 5.55 -4.22 -15.88
N GLU A 113 6.26 -3.95 -16.97
CA GLU A 113 7.39 -3.02 -16.99
C GLU A 113 6.95 -1.63 -16.57
N SER A 114 7.90 -0.86 -16.03
CA SER A 114 7.63 0.50 -15.58
C SER A 114 7.19 1.40 -16.74
N GLU A 115 6.01 1.99 -16.61
CA GLU A 115 5.48 2.99 -17.54
C GLU A 115 5.08 4.27 -16.78
N PRO A 116 5.18 5.47 -17.40
CA PRO A 116 4.71 6.70 -16.77
C PRO A 116 3.22 6.60 -16.40
N ALA A 117 2.89 6.88 -15.14
CA ALA A 117 1.54 6.75 -14.62
C ALA A 117 0.57 7.73 -15.30
N ALA A 118 1.05 8.93 -15.67
CA ALA A 118 0.29 9.94 -16.40
C ALA A 118 -0.27 9.40 -17.74
N THR A 119 0.48 8.54 -18.43
CA THR A 119 0.08 7.95 -19.72
C THR A 119 -0.51 6.54 -19.61
N SER A 120 -0.45 5.92 -18.43
CA SER A 120 -0.96 4.57 -18.23
C SER A 120 -2.49 4.56 -18.28
N LYS A 121 -3.05 3.91 -19.31
CA LYS A 121 -4.50 3.73 -19.44
C LYS A 121 -5.09 3.04 -18.21
N LYS A 122 -4.40 2.01 -17.68
CA LYS A 122 -4.85 1.24 -16.51
C LYS A 122 -4.95 2.10 -15.26
N VAL A 123 -3.93 2.94 -15.00
CA VAL A 123 -3.93 3.86 -13.85
C VAL A 123 -5.06 4.89 -14.00
N ASN A 124 -5.17 5.51 -15.17
CA ASN A 124 -6.16 6.55 -15.43
C ASN A 124 -7.60 6.00 -15.34
N ASP A 125 -7.87 4.82 -15.89
CA ASP A 125 -9.18 4.17 -15.80
C ASP A 125 -9.53 3.84 -14.34
N LYS A 126 -8.57 3.30 -13.57
CA LYS A 126 -8.81 2.99 -12.15
C LYS A 126 -8.99 4.26 -11.30
N LEU A 127 -8.27 5.34 -11.62
CA LEU A 127 -8.44 6.61 -10.94
C LEU A 127 -9.83 7.20 -11.19
N LYS A 128 -10.34 7.12 -12.43
CA LYS A 128 -11.70 7.55 -12.76
C LYS A 128 -12.75 6.73 -12.03
N GLU A 129 -12.62 5.41 -12.02
CA GLU A 129 -13.52 4.51 -11.28
C GLU A 129 -13.57 4.88 -9.79
N LEU A 130 -12.41 5.04 -9.15
CA LEU A 130 -12.35 5.43 -7.74
C LEU A 130 -12.88 6.85 -7.51
N ALA A 131 -12.63 7.78 -8.43
CA ALA A 131 -13.15 9.14 -8.33
C ALA A 131 -14.68 9.16 -8.42
N ASP A 132 -15.27 8.39 -9.33
CA ASP A 132 -16.71 8.27 -9.46
C ASP A 132 -17.34 7.63 -8.21
N GLU A 133 -16.74 6.56 -7.66
CA GLU A 133 -17.20 5.90 -6.42
C GLU A 133 -17.15 6.82 -5.19
N MET A 134 -16.13 7.70 -5.13
CA MET A 134 -15.86 8.58 -4.00
C MET A 134 -16.39 10.02 -4.22
N GLU A 135 -17.04 10.28 -5.36
CA GLU A 135 -17.51 11.60 -5.81
C GLU A 135 -16.41 12.66 -5.85
N LEU A 136 -15.18 12.29 -6.24
CA LEU A 136 -14.02 13.18 -6.36
C LEU A 136 -14.04 13.98 -7.66
N ILE A 137 -13.46 15.18 -7.65
CA ILE A 137 -13.32 16.01 -8.85
C ILE A 137 -11.91 15.85 -9.40
N LEU A 138 -11.76 15.17 -10.54
CA LEU A 138 -10.46 15.07 -11.21
C LEU A 138 -10.12 16.38 -11.93
N VAL A 139 -9.03 17.01 -11.52
CA VAL A 139 -8.55 18.27 -12.10
C VAL A 139 -7.37 17.97 -13.03
N PRO A 140 -7.49 18.24 -14.35
CA PRO A 140 -6.40 18.04 -15.28
C PRO A 140 -5.25 19.01 -14.98
N LYS A 141 -4.04 18.64 -15.39
CA LYS A 141 -2.86 19.50 -15.28
C LYS A 141 -3.14 20.87 -15.90
N ASN A 142 -2.91 21.94 -15.13
CA ASN A 142 -2.94 23.30 -15.65
C ASN A 142 -1.81 23.46 -16.69
N ILE A 143 -2.18 23.69 -17.94
CA ILE A 143 -1.23 24.07 -18.99
C ILE A 143 -0.88 25.54 -18.72
N THR A 144 0.28 25.76 -18.09
CA THR A 144 0.89 27.09 -17.98
C THR A 144 2.00 27.19 -19.00
#